data_AF-A0A9X8HA07-F1
#
_entry.id   AF-A0A9X8HA07-F1
#
_cell.length_a   1.000
_cell.length_b   1.000
_cell.length_c   1.000
_cell.angle_alpha   90.00
_cell.angle_beta   90.00
_cell.angle_gamma   90.00
#
_symmetry.space_group_name_H-M   'P 1'
#
loop_
_entity.id
_entity.type
_entity.pdbx_description
1 polymer ?
#
loop_
_entity_poly.entity_id
_entity_poly.type
_entity_poly.pdbx_seq_one_letter_code
_entity_poly.pdbx_strand_id
1 'polypeptide(L)'
;RLWRIMDTVAPSLQLDPRLGYQVNFTTYPFSVPVDAPVTLSQLVHLLGDHYEGTPFDMTQGLGAGPFHAPIRYCTTTNMIP
;
A
#
# COMPACT_ATOMS: atom_id res chain seq x y z
N ARG A 1 4.42 -2.28 -0.13
CA ARG A 1 3.40 -3.20 -0.70
C ARG A 1 3.23 -4.47 0.12
N LEU A 2 4.31 -5.18 0.45
CA LEU A 2 4.24 -6.46 1.18
C LEU A 2 3.47 -6.37 2.51
N TRP A 3 3.80 -5.38 3.34
CA TRP A 3 3.09 -5.10 4.59
C TRP A 3 1.58 -5.06 4.42
N ARG A 4 1.09 -4.26 3.47
CA ARG A 4 -0.33 -4.04 3.23
C ARG A 4 -1.08 -5.33 2.95
N ILE A 5 -0.43 -6.26 2.23
CA ILE A 5 -1.02 -7.57 1.95
C ILE A 5 -1.15 -8.38 3.23
N MET A 6 -0.08 -8.49 4.01
CA MET A 6 -0.07 -9.27 5.25
C MET A 6 -0.99 -8.67 6.31
N ASP A 7 -1.00 -7.34 6.46
CA ASP A 7 -1.88 -6.60 7.37
C ASP A 7 -3.36 -6.80 7.02
N THR A 8 -3.69 -6.94 5.73
CA THR A 8 -5.07 -7.20 5.30
C THR A 8 -5.53 -8.63 5.61
N VAL A 9 -4.67 -9.63 5.40
CA VAL A 9 -5.05 -11.05 5.55
C VAL A 9 -4.80 -11.61 6.94
N ALA A 10 -3.95 -10.96 7.73
CA ALA A 10 -3.57 -11.35 9.08
C ALA A 10 -3.44 -10.11 10.01
N PRO A 11 -4.50 -9.29 10.15
CA PRO A 11 -4.47 -8.09 11.01
C PRO A 11 -4.15 -8.41 12.47
N SER A 12 -4.42 -9.64 12.94
CA SER A 12 -4.10 -10.09 14.30
C SER A 12 -2.61 -10.02 14.64
N LEU A 13 -1.74 -10.10 13.63
CA LEU A 13 -0.28 -10.06 13.82
C LEU A 13 0.26 -8.65 14.10
N GLN A 14 -0.50 -7.60 13.81
CA GLN A 14 -0.14 -6.19 14.07
C GLN A 14 1.28 -5.85 13.59
N LEU A 15 1.60 -6.25 12.36
CA LEU A 15 2.94 -6.07 11.79
C LEU A 15 3.29 -4.58 11.66
N ASP A 16 4.52 -4.22 12.03
CA ASP A 16 4.99 -2.83 11.90
C ASP A 16 5.13 -2.44 10.42
N PRO A 17 4.38 -1.46 9.90
CA PRO A 17 4.44 -1.01 8.50
C PRO A 17 5.81 -0.54 8.04
N ARG A 18 6.69 -0.14 8.96
CA ARG A 18 7.96 0.51 8.64
C ARG A 18 9.07 -0.47 8.25
N LEU A 19 8.91 -1.77 8.51
CA LEU A 19 9.97 -2.77 8.29
C LEU A 19 10.25 -3.04 6.81
N GLY A 20 9.35 -2.68 5.91
CA GLY A 20 9.50 -2.93 4.47
C GLY A 20 10.54 -2.04 3.77
N TYR A 21 10.96 -0.94 4.39
CA TYR A 21 11.92 0.02 3.81
C TYR A 21 13.26 0.05 4.56
N GLN A 22 13.36 -0.61 5.71
CA GLN A 22 14.54 -0.57 6.55
C GLN A 22 15.56 -1.65 6.12
N VAL A 23 16.76 -1.22 5.73
CA VAL A 23 17.84 -2.12 5.28
C VAL A 23 18.52 -2.84 6.44
N ASN A 24 18.57 -2.19 7.61
CA ASN A 24 19.32 -2.67 8.78
C ASN A 24 18.52 -3.64 9.67
N PHE A 25 17.26 -3.91 9.33
CA PHE A 25 16.35 -4.72 10.14
C PHE A 25 15.80 -5.88 9.33
N THR A 26 15.59 -7.02 9.98
CA THR A 26 14.90 -8.15 9.36
C THR A 26 13.47 -7.74 9.03
N THR A 27 13.09 -7.94 7.77
CA THR A 27 11.76 -7.60 7.27
C THR A 27 10.71 -8.65 7.63
N TYR A 28 9.51 -8.52 7.06
CA TYR A 28 8.40 -9.45 7.24
C TYR A 28 8.77 -10.92 6.93
N PRO A 29 8.09 -11.90 7.55
CA PRO A 29 8.29 -13.31 7.24
C PRO A 29 7.88 -13.63 5.80
N PHE A 30 8.36 -14.76 5.28
CA PHE A 30 8.02 -15.21 3.93
C PHE A 30 6.52 -15.50 3.75
N SER A 31 5.90 -16.12 4.77
CA SER A 31 4.47 -16.44 4.80
C SER A 31 3.89 -16.21 6.19
N VAL A 32 2.59 -15.96 6.25
CA VAL A 32 1.82 -15.79 7.49
C VAL A 32 0.55 -16.64 7.43
N PRO A 33 0.07 -17.17 8.57
CA PRO A 33 -1.28 -17.71 8.65
C PRO A 33 -2.29 -16.58 8.41
N VAL A 34 -3.33 -16.86 7.65
CA VAL A 34 -4.43 -15.91 7.44
C VAL A 34 -5.45 -16.03 8.58
N ASP A 35 -6.02 -14.92 9.02
CA ASP A 35 -7.05 -14.90 10.07
C ASP A 35 -8.39 -15.43 9.56
N ALA A 36 -8.65 -15.32 8.24
CA ALA A 36 -9.86 -15.78 7.59
C ALA A 36 -9.60 -16.20 6.12
N PRO A 37 -10.48 -17.02 5.50
CA PRO A 37 -10.37 -17.38 4.09
C PRO A 37 -10.38 -16.15 3.18
N VAL A 38 -9.39 -16.08 2.28
CA VAL A 38 -9.24 -14.98 1.31
C VAL A 38 -10.08 -15.26 0.08
N THR A 39 -10.84 -14.26 -0.37
CA THR A 39 -11.63 -14.36 -1.61
C THR A 39 -10.91 -13.71 -2.80
N LEU A 40 -11.25 -14.14 -4.02
CA LEU A 40 -10.71 -13.54 -5.24
C LEU A 40 -11.02 -12.04 -5.34
N SER A 41 -12.24 -11.64 -4.99
CA SER A 41 -12.65 -10.24 -5.00
C SER A 41 -11.77 -9.40 -4.07
N GLN A 42 -11.54 -9.86 -2.83
CA GLN A 42 -10.63 -9.18 -1.90
C GLN A 42 -9.23 -9.02 -2.49
N LEU A 43 -8.68 -10.06 -3.13
CA LEU A 43 -7.36 -9.99 -3.75
C LEU A 43 -7.32 -8.96 -4.89
N VAL A 44 -8.34 -8.94 -5.75
CA VAL A 44 -8.44 -7.96 -6.86
C VAL A 44 -8.51 -6.53 -6.32
N HIS A 45 -9.36 -6.30 -5.30
CA HIS A 45 -9.45 -4.99 -4.65
C HIS A 45 -8.12 -4.58 -4.03
N LEU A 46 -7.50 -5.48 -3.26
CA LEU A 46 -6.19 -5.25 -2.64
C LEU A 46 -5.12 -4.96 -3.68
N LEU A 47 -5.14 -5.63 -4.84
CA LEU A 47 -4.17 -5.41 -5.92
C LEU A 47 -4.31 -4.01 -6.58
N GLY A 48 -5.52 -3.45 -6.65
CA GLY A 48 -5.79 -2.11 -7.16
C GLY A 48 -5.70 -0.99 -6.13
N ASP A 49 -5.59 -1.33 -4.85
CA ASP A 49 -5.57 -0.39 -3.73
C ASP A 49 -4.25 0.41 -3.66
N HIS A 50 -4.34 1.62 -3.09
CA HIS A 50 -3.25 2.56 -2.82
C HIS A 50 -3.12 2.84 -1.31
N TYR A 51 -3.22 1.79 -0.49
CA TYR A 51 -3.15 1.84 0.97
C TYR A 51 -4.31 2.61 1.63
N GLU A 52 -5.49 2.59 1.01
CA GLU A 52 -6.68 3.29 1.47
C GLU A 52 -7.03 2.96 2.92
N GLY A 53 -7.42 3.96 3.70
CA GLY A 53 -7.81 3.79 5.10
C GLY A 53 -6.65 3.51 6.07
N THR A 54 -5.41 3.56 5.59
CA THR A 54 -4.21 3.49 6.44
C THR A 54 -3.57 4.87 6.60
N PRO A 55 -2.64 5.08 7.55
CA PRO A 55 -1.86 6.32 7.62
C PRO A 55 -1.01 6.62 6.37
N PHE A 56 -0.88 5.66 5.45
CA PHE A 56 -0.12 5.78 4.21
C PHE A 56 -1.01 5.93 2.97
N ASP A 57 -2.30 6.21 3.17
CA ASP A 57 -3.29 6.36 2.10
C ASP A 57 -2.84 7.41 1.08
N MET A 58 -2.54 6.94 -0.13
CA MET A 58 -2.05 7.82 -1.21
C MET A 58 -3.19 8.54 -1.94
N THR A 59 -4.44 8.17 -1.67
CA THR A 59 -5.62 8.86 -2.24
C THR A 59 -5.92 10.17 -1.51
N GLN A 60 -5.18 10.47 -0.44
CA GLN A 60 -5.37 11.66 0.39
C GLN A 60 -4.24 12.69 0.23
N GLY A 61 -4.57 13.97 0.44
CA GLY A 61 -3.61 15.07 0.45
C GLY A 61 -3.19 15.58 -0.93
N LEU A 62 -2.19 16.47 -0.95
CA LEU A 62 -1.76 17.17 -2.17
C LEU A 62 -1.19 16.22 -3.24
N GLY A 63 -0.59 15.11 -2.82
CA GLY A 63 -0.01 14.11 -3.70
C GLY A 63 -1.04 13.16 -4.34
N ALA A 64 -2.29 13.19 -3.90
CA ALA A 64 -3.35 12.32 -4.41
C ALA A 64 -3.80 12.66 -5.84
N GLY A 65 -3.44 13.85 -6.32
CA GLY A 65 -3.88 14.34 -7.61
C GLY A 65 -5.39 14.65 -7.68
N PRO A 66 -5.85 15.21 -8.81
CA PRO A 66 -7.27 15.30 -9.14
C PRO A 66 -8.01 13.97 -8.94
N PHE A 67 -9.22 14.06 -8.38
CA PHE A 67 -10.15 12.92 -8.20
C PHE A 67 -9.68 11.82 -7.25
N HIS A 68 -8.71 12.07 -6.37
CA HIS A 68 -8.16 11.08 -5.43
C HIS A 68 -7.54 9.87 -6.14
N ALA A 69 -7.14 10.04 -7.39
CA ALA A 69 -6.47 9.04 -8.18
C ALA A 69 -4.97 9.39 -8.18
N PRO A 70 -4.12 8.69 -7.40
CA PRO A 70 -2.68 8.98 -7.28
C PRO A 70 -1.89 8.57 -8.54
N ILE A 71 -2.47 8.85 -9.70
CA ILE A 71 -1.85 8.76 -11.01
C ILE A 71 -0.73 9.78 -11.00
N ARG A 72 0.50 9.33 -11.25
CA ARG A 72 1.63 10.24 -11.40
C ARG A 72 1.36 11.14 -12.61
N TYR A 73 1.01 12.39 -12.37
CA TYR A 73 1.05 13.40 -13.42
C TYR A 73 2.51 13.57 -13.81
N CYS A 74 2.85 13.17 -15.02
CA CYS A 74 4.07 13.64 -15.64
C CYS A 74 3.93 15.16 -15.77
N THR A 75 4.56 15.93 -14.89
CA THR A 75 4.85 17.33 -15.18
C THR A 75 5.81 17.35 -16.35
N THR A 76 5.27 17.38 -17.57
CA THR A 76 6.02 17.85 -18.73
C THR A 76 6.13 19.36 -18.55
N THR A 77 7.03 19.80 -17.68
CA THR A 77 7.48 21.19 -17.68
C THR A 77 8.77 21.23 -18.49
N ASN A 78 8.58 20.96 -19.79
CA ASN A 78 9.38 21.54 -20.86
C ASN A 78 8.62 22.73 -21.47
N MET A 79 8.00 23.55 -20.62
CA MET A 79 7.50 24.87 -21.01
C MET A 79 8.57 25.90 -20.62
N ILE A 80 9.49 26.04 -21.58
CA ILE A 80 10.71 26.87 -21.75
C ILE A 80 10.32 28.38 -21.86
N PRO A 81 11.15 29.38 -21.47
CA PRO A 81 12.54 29.65 -21.87
C PRO A 81 13.63 29.27 -20.88
#